data_AF-A0A7X7MFJ7-F1
#
_entry.id   AF-A0A7X7MFJ7-F1
#
_cell.length_a   1.000
_cell.length_b   1.000
_cell.length_c   1.000
_cell.angle_alpha   90.00
_cell.angle_beta   90.00
_cell.angle_gamma   90.00
#
_symmetry.space_group_name_H-M   'P 1'
#
loop_
_entity.id
_entity.type
_entity.pdbx_description
1 polymer ?
#
loop_
_entity_poly.entity_id
_entity_poly.type
_entity_poly.pdbx_seq_one_letter_code
_entity_poly.pdbx_strand_id
1 'polypeptide(L)' 'ALAIAAGERTPAPPCGICRQMLSEFVAPGFPIHCVTLTPGDAPAAHHTLGQLLPSAFVLRAPEP' A
#
# COMPACT_ATOMS: atom_id res chain seq x y z
N ALA A 1 9.11 4.47 -2.81
CA ALA A 1 7.75 4.38 -3.39
C ALA A 1 7.57 3.00 -3.99
N LEU A 2 6.34 2.50 -4.07
CA LEU A 2 5.96 1.22 -4.69
C LEU A 2 4.90 1.45 -5.77
N ALA A 3 5.02 0.77 -6.92
CA ALA A 3 3.99 0.75 -7.95
C ALA A 3 3.30 -0.62 -8.00
N ILE A 4 1.98 -0.64 -8.15
CA ILE A 4 1.16 -1.84 -8.23
C ILE A 4 0.31 -1.77 -9.50
N ALA A 5 0.46 -2.76 -10.37
CA ALA A 5 -0.40 -2.96 -11.53
C ALA A 5 -1.43 -4.04 -11.20
N ALA A 6 -2.64 -3.62 -10.86
CA ALA A 6 -3.73 -4.53 -10.48
C ALA A 6 -5.09 -3.84 -10.63
N GLY A 7 -6.12 -4.64 -10.85
CA GLY A 7 -7.49 -4.18 -11.08
C GLY A 7 -7.80 -4.01 -12.57
N GLU A 8 -9.00 -4.43 -12.96
CA GLU A 8 -9.47 -4.41 -14.34
C GLU A 8 -10.00 -3.02 -14.73
N ARG A 9 -11.04 -2.54 -14.04
CA ARG A 9 -11.69 -1.25 -14.35
C ARG A 9 -11.19 -0.09 -13.50
N THR A 10 -10.61 -0.38 -12.34
CA THR A 10 -10.09 0.63 -11.39
C THR A 10 -8.83 0.09 -10.74
N PRO A 11 -7.83 0.94 -10.43
CA PRO A 11 -6.63 0.49 -9.73
C PRO A 11 -6.93 -0.18 -8.39
N ALA A 12 -6.31 -1.32 -8.14
CA ALA A 12 -6.48 -2.06 -6.89
C ALA A 12 -5.30 -1.80 -5.92
N PRO A 13 -5.55 -1.32 -4.68
CA PRO A 13 -4.51 -1.22 -3.66
C PRO A 13 -4.07 -2.62 -3.17
N PRO A 14 -2.90 -2.74 -2.51
CA PRO A 14 -2.42 -4.01 -1.97
C PRO A 14 -3.42 -4.57 -0.95
N CYS A 15 -3.49 -5.89 -0.80
CA CYS A 15 -4.34 -6.53 0.22
C CYS A 15 -3.77 -6.34 1.65
N GLY A 16 -4.54 -6.68 2.67
CA GLY A 16 -4.18 -6.43 4.07
C GLY A 16 -2.83 -7.03 4.49
N ILE A 17 -2.53 -8.26 4.06
CA ILE A 17 -1.26 -8.92 4.43
C ILE A 17 -0.05 -8.22 3.81
N CYS A 18 -0.16 -7.76 2.56
CA CYS A 18 0.89 -6.96 1.92
C CYS A 18 1.11 -5.64 2.65
N ARG A 19 0.03 -4.97 3.06
CA ARG A 19 0.13 -3.70 3.81
C ARG A 19 0.86 -3.90 5.14
N GLN A 20 0.50 -4.93 5.90
CA GLN A 20 1.13 -5.21 7.20
C GLN A 20 2.58 -5.67 7.04
N MET A 21 2.89 -6.45 6.01
CA MET A 21 4.29 -6.80 5.71
C MET A 21 5.10 -5.53 5.39
N LEU A 22 4.55 -4.63 4.57
CA LEU A 22 5.22 -3.37 4.23
C LEU A 22 5.47 -2.49 5.45
N SER A 23 4.58 -2.46 6.45
CA SER A 23 4.75 -1.59 7.63
C SER A 23 5.97 -1.95 8.49
N GLU A 24 6.53 -3.15 8.35
CA GLU A 24 7.77 -3.54 9.02
C GLU A 24 9.02 -2.91 8.37
N PHE A 25 8.91 -2.44 7.12
CA PHE A 25 10.07 -1.98 6.32
C PHE A 25 10.02 -0.50 5.94
N VAL A 26 8.84 0.12 5.92
CA VAL A 26 8.68 1.50 5.43
C VAL A 26 7.82 2.35 6.35
N ALA A 27 8.08 3.66 6.36
CA ALA A 27 7.32 4.62 7.15
C ALA A 27 5.88 4.81 6.62
N PRO A 28 4.93 5.26 7.45
CA PRO A 28 3.55 5.53 7.01
C PRO A 28 3.42 6.50 5.83
N GLY A 29 4.38 7.42 5.65
CA GLY A 29 4.42 8.34 4.52
C GLY A 29 4.89 7.71 3.20
N PHE A 30 5.25 6.43 3.17
CA PHE A 30 5.78 5.77 1.98
C PHE A 30 4.75 5.75 0.83
N PRO A 31 5.08 6.29 -0.37
CA PRO A 31 4.13 6.39 -1.47
C PRO A 31 3.82 5.05 -2.14
N ILE A 32 2.55 4.82 -2.45
CA ILE A 32 2.00 3.68 -3.19
C ILE A 32 1.21 4.20 -4.39
N HIS A 33 1.61 3.80 -5.59
CA HIS A 33 0.99 4.17 -6.86
C HIS A 33 0.30 2.95 -7.45
N CYS A 34 -1.00 3.02 -7.72
CA CYS A 34 -1.77 1.92 -8.27
C CYS A 34 -2.25 2.27 -9.68
N VAL A 35 -2.12 1.33 -10.61
CA VAL A 35 -2.64 1.42 -11.98
C VAL A 35 -3.41 0.16 -12.34
N THR A 36 -4.33 0.27 -13.31
CA THR A 36 -5.00 -0.89 -13.92
C THR A 36 -4.02 -1.70 -14.76
N LEU A 37 -4.40 -2.95 -15.07
CA LEU A 37 -3.61 -3.81 -15.96
C LEU A 37 -3.63 -3.32 -17.41
N THR A 38 -4.73 -2.69 -17.83
CA THR A 38 -4.88 -2.05 -19.14
C THR A 38 -4.52 -0.57 -19.04
N PRO A 39 -3.54 -0.08 -19.81
CA PRO A 39 -3.21 1.34 -19.85
C PRO A 39 -4.37 2.18 -20.39
N GLY A 40 -4.70 3.29 -19.72
CA GLY A 40 -5.69 4.27 -20.18
C GLY A 40 -7.13 4.04 -19.71
N ASP A 41 -7.45 2.90 -19.09
CA ASP A 41 -8.80 2.58 -18.62
C ASP A 41 -9.22 3.42 -17.39
N ALA A 42 -8.26 3.77 -16.54
CA ALA A 42 -8.51 4.59 -15.34
C ALA A 42 -7.29 5.43 -14.96
N PRO A 43 -7.50 6.59 -14.31
CA PRO A 43 -6.40 7.36 -13.74
C PRO A 43 -5.69 6.56 -12.65
N ALA A 44 -4.38 6.80 -12.48
CA ALA A 44 -3.62 6.22 -11.39
C ALA A 44 -4.18 6.67 -10.03
N ALA A 45 -4.20 5.75 -9.07
CA ALA A 45 -4.52 6.06 -7.68
C ALA A 45 -3.24 6.23 -6.87
N HIS A 46 -3.20 7.25 -6.02
CA HIS A 46 -2.05 7.60 -5.22
C HIS A 46 -2.40 7.55 -3.74
N HIS A 47 -1.61 6.79 -2.99
CA HIS A 47 -1.78 6.62 -1.56
C HIS A 47 -0.43 6.71 -0.84
N THR A 48 -0.48 6.83 0.47
CA THR A 48 0.61 6.46 1.37
C THR A 48 0.28 5.16 2.08
N LEU A 49 1.28 4.45 2.59
CA LEU A 49 1.05 3.24 3.39
C LEU A 49 0.12 3.52 4.58
N GLY A 50 0.30 4.65 5.27
CA GLY A 50 -0.50 5.05 6.43
C GLY A 50 -1.97 5.34 6.10
N GLN A 51 -2.28 5.79 4.88
CA GLN A 51 -3.66 5.92 4.42
C GLN A 51 -4.32 4.55 4.20
N LEU A 52 -3.55 3.56 3.75
CA LEU A 52 -4.05 2.21 3.48
C LEU A 52 -4.05 1.29 4.71
N LEU A 53 -3.21 1.57 5.70
CA LEU A 53 -3.08 0.83 6.96
C LEU A 53 -2.96 1.81 8.13
N PRO A 54 -4.06 2.48 8.51
CA PRO A 54 -4.05 3.34 9.68
C PRO A 54 -3.85 2.51 10.95
N SER A 55 -3.09 3.05 11.90
CA SER A 55 -2.83 2.39 13.19
C SER A 55 -2.28 0.96 13.04
N ALA A 56 -1.29 0.80 12.15
CA ALA A 56 -0.64 -0.49 11.88
C ALA A 56 -0.22 -1.18 13.18
N PHE A 57 -0.41 -2.50 13.22
CA PHE A 57 0.06 -3.27 14.35
C PHE A 57 1.59 -3.26 14.33
N VAL A 58 2.22 -3.05 15.47
CA VAL A 58 3.68 -3.04 15.60
C VAL A 58 4.08 -3.99 16.71
N LEU A 59 5.09 -4.82 16.46
CA LEU A 59 5.67 -5.63 17.51
C LEU A 59 6.40 -4.70 18.48
N ARG A 60 5.89 -4.59 19.70
CA ARG A 60 6.63 -3.99 20.81
C ARG A 60 7.51 -5.06 21.42
N ALA A 61 8.82 -4.91 21.29
CA ALA A 61 9.75 -5.77 22.01
C ALA A 61 9.53 -5.61 23.52
N PRO A 62 9.63 -6.69 24.32
CA PRO A 62 9.66 -6.56 25.78
C PRO A 62 10.80 -5.62 26.21
N GLU A 63 10.60 -4.86 27.30
CA GLU A 63 11.71 -4.15 27.93
C GLU A 63 12.77 -5.17 28.40
N PRO A 64 14.07 -4.83 28.30
CA PRO A 64 15.17 -5.73 28.64
C PRO A 64 15.19 -6.16 30.11
#